data_AF-A0A1Y4P8J8-F1
#
_entry.id   AF-A0A1Y4P8J8-F1
#
_cell.length_a   1.000
_cell.length_b   1.000
_cell.length_c   1.000
_cell.angle_alpha   90.00
_cell.angle_beta   90.00
_cell.angle_gamma   90.00
#
_symmetry.space_group_name_H-M   'P 1'
#
loop_
_entity.id
_entity.type
_entity.pdbx_description
1 polymer ?
#
loop_
_entity_poly.entity_id
_entity_poly.type
_entity_poly.pdbx_seq_one_letter_code
_entity_poly.pdbx_strand_id
1 'polypeptide(L)'
;TYQKEQKHKFKNDPTKSQNWQYNAEDDYYIDHLGVRFSFYRYSRRTDKYGFERDFKLYRADKHQLSEQLDELAKTPSGRQRYMQVNPMWNYYKAKVKATLSSDEGKAIYRRRKFDVEPVFGHMKRDFGIRRTHLRGQGAVENDIGLALIALNLTKFGQSISRLATNFINNLKSGL
;
A
#
# COMPACT_ATOMS: atom_id res chain seq x y z
N THR A 1 -1.99 1.14 3.88
CA THR A 1 -2.12 0.26 2.68
C THR A 1 -3.58 0.15 2.32
N TYR A 2 -3.92 0.13 1.03
CA TYR A 2 -5.30 0.07 0.52
C TYR A 2 -6.19 -0.91 1.30
N GLN A 3 -5.78 -2.17 1.48
CA GLN A 3 -6.57 -3.17 2.22
C GLN A 3 -6.81 -2.82 3.70
N LYS A 4 -5.83 -2.21 4.38
CA LYS A 4 -6.00 -1.77 5.78
C LYS A 4 -7.03 -0.65 5.88
N GLU A 5 -7.05 0.25 4.91
CA GLU A 5 -7.97 1.40 4.85
C GLU A 5 -9.40 0.98 4.54
N GLN A 6 -9.60 -0.21 3.94
CA GLN A 6 -10.93 -0.75 3.70
C GLN A 6 -11.59 -1.34 4.95
N LYS A 7 -10.81 -1.66 6.01
CA LYS A 7 -11.35 -2.26 7.23
C LYS A 7 -12.26 -1.28 7.96
N HIS A 8 -13.37 -1.78 8.51
CA HIS A 8 -14.33 -1.01 9.30
C HIS A 8 -13.65 -0.20 10.41
N LYS A 9 -12.75 -0.83 11.17
CA LYS A 9 -11.96 -0.17 12.22
C LYS A 9 -11.18 1.05 11.73
N PHE A 10 -10.68 1.05 10.49
CA PHE A 10 -9.93 2.19 9.96
C PHE A 10 -10.86 3.31 9.49
N LYS A 11 -11.95 2.95 8.79
CA LYS A 11 -12.91 3.94 8.26
C LYS A 11 -13.60 4.73 9.36
N ASN A 12 -13.84 4.07 10.51
CA ASN A 12 -14.54 4.67 11.62
C ASN A 12 -13.59 5.17 12.73
N ASP A 13 -12.28 5.20 12.49
CA ASP A 13 -11.32 5.72 13.45
C ASP A 13 -11.28 7.27 13.34
N PRO A 14 -11.84 8.01 14.32
CA PRO A 14 -11.90 9.46 14.25
C PRO A 14 -10.51 10.12 14.36
N THR A 15 -9.52 9.42 14.93
CA THR A 15 -8.17 9.97 15.12
C THR A 15 -7.36 10.06 13.82
N LYS A 16 -7.85 9.44 12.74
CA LYS A 16 -7.20 9.47 11.43
C LYS A 16 -7.59 10.74 10.69
N SER A 17 -6.60 11.56 10.35
CA SER A 17 -6.80 12.76 9.54
C SER A 17 -7.40 12.51 8.16
N GLN A 18 -7.34 11.26 7.66
CA GLN A 18 -8.03 10.87 6.43
C GLN A 18 -9.56 10.83 6.55
N ASN A 19 -10.08 10.78 7.78
CA ASN A 19 -11.51 10.73 8.08
C ASN A 19 -12.03 12.09 8.58
N TRP A 20 -11.19 13.12 8.61
CA TRP A 20 -11.58 14.47 9.03
C TRP A 20 -12.32 15.19 7.90
N GLN A 21 -13.22 16.08 8.28
CA GLN A 21 -13.95 16.89 7.31
C GLN A 21 -13.01 17.93 6.72
N TYR A 22 -13.01 18.04 5.39
CA TYR A 22 -12.24 19.06 4.66
C TYR A 22 -13.21 20.00 3.96
N ASN A 23 -13.06 21.30 4.18
CA ASN A 23 -13.73 22.34 3.41
C ASN A 23 -12.76 22.84 2.32
N ALA A 24 -13.17 22.70 1.07
CA ALA A 24 -12.35 23.07 -0.08
C ALA A 24 -12.45 24.57 -0.45
N GLU A 25 -13.53 25.24 -0.09
CA GLU A 25 -13.78 26.66 -0.40
C GLU A 25 -12.87 27.55 0.46
N ASP A 26 -12.86 27.29 1.77
CA ASP A 26 -12.11 28.07 2.76
C ASP A 26 -10.79 27.40 3.18
N ASP A 27 -10.48 26.24 2.59
CA ASP A 27 -9.22 25.53 2.77
C ASP A 27 -8.86 25.22 4.25
N TYR A 28 -9.74 24.47 4.92
CA TYR A 28 -9.53 24.05 6.30
C TYR A 28 -10.01 22.62 6.58
N TYR A 29 -9.48 22.04 7.64
CA TYR A 29 -9.93 20.76 8.19
C TYR A 29 -10.64 20.96 9.53
N ILE A 30 -11.61 20.10 9.83
CA ILE A 30 -12.18 19.95 11.17
C ILE A 30 -11.84 18.55 11.67
N ASP A 31 -11.16 18.46 12.80
CA ASP A 31 -10.88 17.17 13.43
C ASP A 31 -12.12 16.58 14.11
N HIS A 32 -11.98 15.36 14.62
CA HIS A 32 -13.07 14.68 15.30
C HIS A 32 -13.50 15.31 16.65
N LEU A 33 -12.73 16.27 17.16
CA LEU A 33 -13.06 17.04 18.35
C LEU A 33 -13.75 18.36 18.01
N GLY A 34 -13.90 18.69 16.73
CA GLY A 34 -14.48 19.94 16.26
C GLY A 34 -13.48 21.09 16.12
N VAL A 35 -12.18 20.84 16.27
CA VAL A 35 -11.14 21.88 16.15
C VAL A 35 -10.86 22.16 14.69
N ARG A 36 -10.86 23.44 14.33
CA ARG A 36 -10.55 23.94 12.99
C ARG A 36 -9.05 24.11 12.79
N PHE A 37 -8.56 23.55 11.69
CA PHE A 37 -7.19 23.64 11.21
C PHE A 37 -7.17 24.37 9.86
N SER A 38 -6.83 25.66 9.89
CA SER A 38 -6.72 26.46 8.66
C SER A 38 -5.35 26.32 8.03
N PHE A 39 -5.26 26.57 6.72
CA PHE A 39 -3.99 26.57 6.00
C PHE A 39 -3.00 27.53 6.66
N TYR A 40 -1.77 27.06 6.86
CA TYR A 40 -0.70 27.84 7.51
C TYR A 40 0.42 28.20 6.53
N ARG A 41 1.01 27.19 5.88
CA ARG A 41 2.09 27.40 4.90
C ARG A 41 2.38 26.15 4.07
N TYR A 42 3.09 26.34 2.97
CA TYR A 42 3.78 25.24 2.30
C TYR A 42 5.10 24.88 3.01
N SER A 43 5.50 23.62 2.92
CA SER A 43 6.80 23.15 3.38
C SER A 43 7.36 22.17 2.36
N ARG A 44 8.60 22.38 1.94
CA ARG A 44 9.35 21.41 1.15
C ARG A 44 10.27 20.61 2.06
N ARG A 45 10.42 19.31 1.79
CA ARG A 45 11.38 18.44 2.48
C ARG A 45 12.02 17.49 1.49
N THR A 46 13.33 17.36 1.58
CA THR A 46 14.10 16.38 0.83
C THR A 46 14.29 15.15 1.71
N ASP A 47 14.02 13.97 1.15
CA ASP A 47 14.27 12.72 1.88
C ASP A 47 15.75 12.31 1.82
N LYS A 48 16.09 11.24 2.55
CA LYS A 48 17.46 10.69 2.59
C LYS A 48 17.99 10.30 1.19
N TYR A 49 17.11 10.05 0.24
CA TYR A 49 17.44 9.62 -1.13
C TYR A 49 17.44 10.79 -2.12
N GLY A 50 17.31 12.04 -1.64
CA GLY A 50 17.32 13.23 -2.49
C GLY A 50 15.98 13.59 -3.11
N PHE A 51 14.90 12.88 -2.78
CA PHE A 51 13.59 13.15 -3.36
C PHE A 51 12.88 14.29 -2.61
N GLU A 52 12.54 15.35 -3.33
CA GLU A 52 11.82 16.49 -2.78
C GLU A 52 10.32 16.23 -2.72
N ARG A 53 9.70 16.61 -1.61
CA ARG A 53 8.25 16.52 -1.39
C ARG A 53 7.71 17.83 -0.89
N ASP A 54 6.65 18.28 -1.54
CA ASP A 54 5.87 19.43 -1.10
C ASP A 54 4.72 19.00 -0.18
N PHE A 55 4.58 19.73 0.92
CA PHE A 55 3.57 19.53 1.93
C PHE A 55 2.78 20.82 2.14
N LYS A 56 1.49 20.66 2.39
CA LYS A 56 0.58 21.70 2.85
C LYS A 56 0.41 21.53 4.36
N LEU A 57 0.83 22.53 5.13
CA LEU A 57 0.71 22.53 6.59
C LEU A 57 -0.55 23.28 6.97
N TYR A 58 -1.36 22.64 7.81
CA TYR A 58 -2.51 23.25 8.45
C TYR A 58 -2.23 23.33 9.94
N ARG A 59 -2.65 24.42 10.58
CA ARG A 59 -2.45 24.64 12.01
C ARG A 59 -3.79 24.92 12.64
N ALA A 60 -4.00 24.41 13.86
CA ALA A 60 -5.16 24.77 14.64
C ALA A 60 -5.22 26.29 14.83
N ASP A 61 -6.40 26.86 14.60
CA ASP A 61 -6.63 28.28 14.78
C ASP A 61 -6.47 28.65 16.27
N LYS A 62 -5.94 29.86 16.52
CA LYS A 62 -5.67 30.32 17.89
C LYS A 62 -6.94 30.50 18.72
N HIS A 63 -7.99 30.95 18.05
CA HIS A 63 -9.32 31.14 18.59
C HIS A 63 -10.28 30.30 17.74
N GLN A 64 -10.94 29.39 18.42
CA GLN A 64 -11.95 28.46 17.94
C GLN A 64 -13.33 29.00 18.32
N LEU A 65 -14.37 28.23 18.00
CA LEU A 65 -15.74 28.63 18.32
C LEU A 65 -16.00 28.73 19.85
N SER A 66 -15.25 28.00 20.66
CA SER A 66 -15.39 27.99 22.12
C SER A 66 -14.04 27.87 22.83
N GLU A 67 -13.97 28.33 24.08
CA GLU A 67 -12.77 28.22 24.92
C GLU A 67 -12.32 26.77 25.15
N GLN A 68 -13.28 25.84 25.21
CA GLN A 68 -12.97 24.40 25.30
C GLN A 68 -12.22 23.91 24.06
N LEU A 69 -12.60 24.38 22.87
CA LEU A 69 -11.90 24.05 21.63
C LEU A 69 -10.54 24.74 21.53
N ASP A 70 -10.35 25.92 22.13
CA ASP A 70 -9.05 26.60 22.21
C ASP A 70 -8.03 25.77 23.01
N GLU A 71 -8.46 25.15 24.10
CA GLU A 71 -7.61 24.25 24.87
C GLU A 71 -7.33 22.96 24.09
N LEU A 72 -8.34 22.39 23.42
CA LEU A 72 -8.14 21.22 22.57
C LEU A 72 -7.29 21.51 21.32
N ALA A 73 -7.22 22.75 20.85
CA ALA A 73 -6.36 23.16 19.73
C ALA A 73 -4.87 23.10 20.08
N LYS A 74 -4.52 23.06 21.37
CA LYS A 74 -3.14 22.99 21.85
C LYS A 74 -2.69 21.54 22.08
N THR A 75 -1.39 21.31 21.95
CA THR A 75 -0.72 20.08 22.42
C THR A 75 -0.57 20.13 23.95
N PRO A 76 -0.25 19.01 24.62
CA PRO A 76 0.06 19.01 26.05
C PRO A 76 1.18 19.99 26.45
N SER A 77 2.06 20.34 25.51
CA SER A 77 3.13 21.34 25.68
C SER A 77 2.70 22.79 25.38
N GLY A 78 1.40 23.05 25.16
CA GLY A 78 0.85 24.39 24.92
C GLY A 78 1.03 24.94 23.49
N ARG A 79 1.64 24.17 22.56
CA ARG A 79 1.82 24.61 21.17
C ARG A 79 0.56 24.31 20.36
N GLN A 80 0.27 25.13 19.35
CA GLN A 80 -0.84 24.83 18.46
C GLN A 80 -0.61 23.52 17.70
N ARG A 81 -1.63 22.65 17.67
CA ARG A 81 -1.61 21.43 16.88
C ARG A 81 -1.46 21.78 15.40
N TYR A 82 -0.82 20.89 14.64
CA TYR A 82 -0.71 21.03 13.20
C TYR A 82 -0.81 19.68 12.53
N MET A 83 -1.22 19.69 11.27
CA MET A 83 -1.22 18.52 10.39
C MET A 83 -0.52 18.84 9.08
N GLN A 84 0.05 17.81 8.48
CA GLN A 84 0.72 17.88 7.19
C GLN A 84 -0.04 17.03 6.20
N VAL A 85 -0.39 17.63 5.06
CA VAL A 85 -1.01 16.94 3.95
C VAL A 85 -0.03 16.99 2.78
N ASN A 86 0.16 15.87 2.11
CA ASN A 86 0.87 15.84 0.84
C ASN A 86 -0.18 15.70 -0.28
N PRO A 87 -0.50 16.77 -1.02
CA PRO A 87 -1.52 16.74 -2.07
C PRO A 87 -1.17 15.76 -3.20
N MET A 88 0.10 15.73 -3.62
CA MET A 88 0.57 14.82 -4.66
C MET A 88 0.42 13.35 -4.27
N TRP A 89 0.78 13.02 -3.03
CA TRP A 89 0.57 11.69 -2.48
C TRP A 89 -0.91 11.32 -2.44
N ASN A 90 -1.78 12.23 -1.99
CA ASN A 90 -3.22 12.01 -1.97
C ASN A 90 -3.79 11.77 -3.37
N TYR A 91 -3.34 12.53 -4.36
CA TYR A 91 -3.69 12.34 -5.77
C TYR A 91 -3.32 10.93 -6.25
N TYR A 92 -2.06 10.52 -6.11
CA TYR A 92 -1.63 9.19 -6.56
C TYR A 92 -2.31 8.07 -5.78
N LYS A 93 -2.52 8.27 -4.48
CA LYS A 93 -3.26 7.33 -3.63
C LYS A 93 -4.70 7.18 -4.10
N ALA A 94 -5.38 8.27 -4.46
CA ALA A 94 -6.73 8.24 -5.00
C ALA A 94 -6.78 7.53 -6.36
N LYS A 95 -5.81 7.80 -7.25
CA LYS A 95 -5.67 7.11 -8.55
C LYS A 95 -5.51 5.60 -8.37
N VAL A 96 -4.59 5.17 -7.52
CA VAL A 96 -4.40 3.74 -7.20
C VAL A 96 -5.65 3.13 -6.57
N LYS A 97 -6.32 3.86 -5.67
CA LYS A 97 -7.57 3.40 -5.06
C LYS A 97 -8.66 3.18 -6.11
N ALA A 98 -8.81 4.09 -7.07
CA ALA A 98 -9.76 3.96 -8.17
C ALA A 98 -9.45 2.75 -9.04
N THR A 99 -8.19 2.59 -9.47
CA THR A 99 -7.75 1.43 -10.26
C THR A 99 -7.97 0.11 -9.52
N LEU A 100 -7.67 0.02 -8.23
CA LEU A 100 -7.88 -1.21 -7.47
C LEU A 100 -9.35 -1.51 -7.18
N SER A 101 -10.20 -0.48 -7.18
CA SER A 101 -11.64 -0.62 -6.91
C SER A 101 -12.47 -0.81 -8.18
N SER A 102 -11.89 -0.64 -9.37
CA SER A 102 -12.55 -0.94 -10.64
C SER A 102 -12.76 -2.44 -10.80
N ASP A 103 -13.74 -2.84 -11.61
CA ASP A 103 -14.04 -4.26 -11.80
C ASP A 103 -12.94 -5.00 -12.55
N GLU A 104 -12.27 -4.32 -13.48
CA GLU A 104 -11.04 -4.79 -14.11
C GLU A 104 -9.93 -5.01 -13.07
N GLY A 105 -9.67 -4.02 -12.20
CA GLY A 105 -8.66 -4.13 -11.15
C GLY A 105 -8.94 -5.28 -10.19
N LYS A 106 -10.21 -5.48 -9.81
CA LYS A 106 -10.66 -6.64 -9.02
C LYS A 106 -10.48 -7.94 -9.78
N ALA A 107 -10.76 -8.00 -11.08
CA ALA A 107 -10.58 -9.19 -11.90
C ALA A 107 -9.11 -9.59 -12.00
N ILE A 108 -8.22 -8.64 -12.28
CA ILE A 108 -6.76 -8.84 -12.28
C ILE A 108 -6.30 -9.31 -10.89
N TYR A 109 -6.78 -8.67 -9.82
CA TYR A 109 -6.42 -9.06 -8.46
C TYR A 109 -6.87 -10.49 -8.12
N ARG A 110 -8.08 -10.90 -8.53
CA ARG A 110 -8.55 -12.30 -8.41
C ARG A 110 -7.66 -13.26 -9.19
N ARG A 111 -7.32 -12.90 -10.43
CA ARG A 111 -6.46 -13.73 -11.29
C ARG A 111 -5.08 -13.97 -10.69
N ARG A 112 -4.48 -12.95 -10.08
CA ARG A 112 -3.18 -13.06 -9.37
C ARG A 112 -3.18 -14.08 -8.24
N LYS A 113 -4.33 -14.33 -7.57
CA LYS A 113 -4.42 -15.37 -6.54
C LYS A 113 -4.23 -16.78 -7.09
N PHE A 114 -4.54 -16.99 -8.37
CA PHE A 114 -4.37 -18.28 -9.04
C PHE A 114 -3.04 -18.34 -9.80
N ASP A 115 -2.62 -17.25 -10.43
CA ASP A 115 -1.46 -17.28 -11.31
C ASP A 115 -0.15 -16.97 -10.55
N VAL A 116 -0.19 -15.99 -9.64
CA VAL A 116 1.01 -15.40 -9.02
C VAL A 116 1.24 -15.93 -7.60
N GLU A 117 0.20 -16.00 -6.77
CA GLU A 117 0.35 -16.46 -5.38
C GLU A 117 0.89 -17.90 -5.28
N PRO A 118 0.49 -18.87 -6.13
CA PRO A 118 1.05 -20.22 -6.09
C PRO A 118 2.55 -20.25 -6.40
N VAL A 119 3.04 -19.41 -7.32
CA VAL A 119 4.48 -19.29 -7.62
C VAL A 119 5.25 -18.96 -6.35
N PHE A 120 4.81 -17.96 -5.59
CA PHE A 120 5.43 -17.61 -4.32
C PHE A 120 5.24 -18.68 -3.23
N GLY A 121 4.11 -19.40 -3.24
CA GLY A 121 3.86 -20.54 -2.38
C GLY A 121 4.88 -21.66 -2.60
N HIS A 122 5.08 -22.06 -3.86
CA HIS A 122 6.07 -23.06 -4.27
C HIS A 122 7.49 -22.63 -3.92
N MET A 123 7.88 -21.39 -4.22
CA MET A 123 9.20 -20.89 -3.85
C MET A 123 9.47 -21.02 -2.34
N LYS A 124 8.47 -20.72 -1.50
CA LYS A 124 8.62 -20.79 -0.04
C LYS A 124 8.58 -22.21 0.52
N ARG A 125 7.72 -23.07 -0.04
CA ARG A 125 7.48 -24.43 0.46
C ARG A 125 8.48 -25.43 -0.10
N ASP A 126 8.71 -25.39 -1.40
CA ASP A 126 9.47 -26.41 -2.13
C ASP A 126 10.96 -26.03 -2.20
N PHE A 127 11.28 -24.74 -2.34
CA PHE A 127 12.65 -24.24 -2.42
C PHE A 127 13.15 -23.58 -1.11
N GLY A 128 12.28 -23.40 -0.11
CA GLY A 128 12.65 -22.78 1.17
C GLY A 128 12.97 -21.28 1.10
N ILE A 129 12.74 -20.63 -0.05
CA ILE A 129 13.12 -19.23 -0.30
C ILE A 129 12.09 -18.30 0.34
N ARG A 130 12.35 -17.91 1.58
CA ARG A 130 11.49 -17.00 2.37
C ARG A 130 12.01 -15.57 2.40
N ARG A 131 13.30 -15.37 2.13
CA ARG A 131 14.02 -14.10 2.09
C ARG A 131 15.13 -14.22 1.05
N THR A 132 15.56 -13.10 0.50
CA THR A 132 16.80 -13.07 -0.29
C THR A 132 17.99 -13.27 0.63
N HIS A 133 19.03 -13.91 0.10
CA HIS A 133 20.27 -14.16 0.80
C HIS A 133 21.26 -13.00 0.62
N LEU A 134 21.10 -12.24 -0.45
CA LEU A 134 21.99 -11.13 -0.82
C LEU A 134 21.38 -9.76 -0.45
N ARG A 135 22.24 -8.74 -0.44
CA ARG A 135 21.88 -7.33 -0.21
C ARG A 135 22.35 -6.47 -1.38
N GLY A 136 21.65 -5.36 -1.62
CA GLY A 136 21.88 -4.49 -2.77
C GLY A 136 21.06 -4.93 -3.98
N GLN A 137 20.55 -3.95 -4.73
CA GLN A 137 19.52 -4.18 -5.76
C GLN A 137 19.92 -5.25 -6.78
N GLY A 138 21.07 -5.12 -7.44
CA GLY A 138 21.49 -6.07 -8.47
C GLY A 138 21.73 -7.49 -7.94
N ALA A 139 22.28 -7.63 -6.73
CA ALA A 139 22.48 -8.94 -6.13
C ALA A 139 21.14 -9.61 -5.74
N VAL A 140 20.20 -8.82 -5.21
CA VAL A 140 18.84 -9.28 -4.91
C VAL A 140 18.08 -9.69 -6.18
N GLU A 141 18.23 -8.93 -7.26
CA GLU A 141 17.64 -9.25 -8.57
C GLU A 141 18.18 -10.58 -9.12
N ASN A 142 19.50 -10.80 -9.05
CA ASN A 142 20.12 -12.06 -9.46
C ASN A 142 19.64 -13.25 -8.61
N ASP A 143 19.58 -13.09 -7.28
CA ASP A 143 19.12 -14.13 -6.34
C ASP A 143 17.67 -14.57 -6.65
N ILE A 144 16.77 -13.60 -6.84
CA ILE A 144 15.38 -13.88 -7.22
C ILE A 144 15.30 -14.47 -8.64
N GLY A 145 16.10 -13.97 -9.58
CA GLY A 145 16.15 -14.47 -10.95
C GLY A 145 16.52 -15.95 -11.02
N LEU A 146 17.58 -16.36 -10.31
CA LEU A 146 18.00 -17.76 -10.21
C LEU A 146 16.91 -18.63 -9.59
N ALA A 147 16.25 -18.17 -8.53
CA ALA A 147 15.15 -18.87 -7.91
C ALA A 147 13.98 -19.12 -8.87
N LEU A 148 13.62 -18.12 -9.68
CA LEU A 148 12.56 -18.23 -10.68
C LEU A 148 12.94 -19.14 -11.84
N ILE A 149 14.20 -19.12 -12.28
CA ILE A 149 14.72 -20.06 -13.30
C ILE A 149 14.61 -21.49 -12.79
N ALA A 150 15.08 -21.75 -11.56
CA ALA A 150 15.00 -23.07 -10.94
C ALA A 150 13.55 -23.58 -10.88
N LEU A 151 12.61 -22.72 -10.45
CA LEU A 151 11.19 -23.06 -10.42
C LEU A 151 10.63 -23.41 -11.81
N ASN A 152 10.98 -22.62 -12.84
CA ASN A 152 10.53 -22.87 -14.22
C ASN A 152 11.10 -24.18 -14.76
N LEU A 153 12.38 -24.48 -14.49
CA LEU A 153 13.01 -25.76 -14.88
C LEU A 153 12.33 -26.95 -14.20
N THR A 154 12.00 -26.85 -12.91
CA THR A 154 11.26 -27.91 -12.21
C THR A 154 9.87 -28.14 -12.82
N LYS A 155 9.13 -27.08 -13.15
CA LYS A 155 7.83 -27.19 -13.83
C LYS A 155 7.96 -27.82 -15.23
N PHE A 156 9.01 -27.46 -15.95
CA PHE A 156 9.28 -28.02 -17.27
C PHE A 156 9.55 -29.53 -17.20
N GLY A 157 10.43 -29.96 -16.28
CA GLY A 157 10.70 -31.38 -16.05
C GLY A 157 9.47 -32.18 -15.64
N GLN A 158 8.62 -31.64 -14.76
CA GLN A 158 7.35 -32.27 -14.38
C GLN A 158 6.39 -32.42 -15.58
N SER A 159 6.38 -31.42 -16.47
CA SER A 159 5.52 -31.45 -17.67
C SER A 159 5.97 -32.54 -18.64
N ILE A 160 7.27 -32.67 -18.88
CA ILE A 160 7.84 -33.76 -19.68
C ILE A 160 7.50 -35.13 -19.08
N SER A 161 7.68 -35.29 -17.77
CA SER A 161 7.37 -36.54 -17.07
C SER A 161 5.90 -36.93 -17.22
N ARG A 162 4.97 -35.99 -17.04
CA ARG A 162 3.52 -36.23 -17.23
C ARG A 162 3.17 -36.64 -18.66
N LEU A 163 3.78 -35.99 -19.66
CA LEU A 163 3.57 -36.34 -21.07
C LEU A 163 4.02 -37.78 -21.35
N ALA A 164 5.20 -38.16 -20.84
CA ALA A 164 5.70 -39.53 -20.96
C ALA A 164 4.77 -40.54 -20.29
N THR A 165 4.30 -40.27 -19.08
CA THR A 165 3.35 -41.15 -18.36
C THR A 165 2.03 -41.29 -19.11
N ASN A 166 1.45 -40.19 -19.62
CA ASN A 166 0.20 -40.23 -20.38
C ASN A 166 0.35 -41.03 -21.69
N PHE A 167 1.49 -40.88 -22.37
CA PHE A 167 1.79 -41.65 -23.57
C PHE A 167 1.83 -43.16 -23.29
N ILE A 168 2.53 -43.57 -22.22
CA ILE A 168 2.60 -44.98 -21.81
C ILE A 168 1.21 -45.52 -21.44
N ASN A 169 0.40 -44.74 -20.72
CA ASN A 169 -0.94 -45.17 -20.31
C ASN A 169 -1.89 -45.32 -21.50
N ASN A 170 -1.85 -44.40 -22.46
CA ASN A 170 -2.66 -44.49 -23.69
C ASN A 170 -2.29 -45.71 -24.53
N LEU A 171 -1.00 -46.08 -24.60
CA LEU A 171 -0.56 -47.31 -25.27
C LEU A 171 -1.10 -48.56 -24.58
N LYS A 172 -1.22 -48.55 -23.24
CA LYS A 172 -1.76 -49.68 -22.47
C LYS A 172 -3.28 -49.79 -22.50
N SER A 173 -4.00 -48.70 -22.71
CA SER A 173 -5.48 -48.70 -22.76
C SER A 173 -6.06 -48.95 -24.16
N GLY A 174 -5.24 -48.87 -25.20
CA GLY A 174 -5.62 -49.18 -26.60
C GLY A 174 -5.32 -50.62 -27.02
N LEU A 175 -4.78 -51.44 -26.12
CA LEU A 175 -4.62 -52.90 -26.20
C LEU A 175 -5.68 -53.55 -25.31
#